data_AF-A0A077FL50-F1
#
_entry.id   AF-A0A077FL50-F1
#
_cell.length_a   1.000
_cell.length_b   1.000
_cell.length_c   1.000
_cell.angle_alpha   90.00
_cell.angle_beta   90.00
_cell.angle_gamma   90.00
#
_symmetry.space_group_name_H-M   'P 1'
#
loop_
_entity.id
_entity.type
_entity.pdbx_description
1 polymer ?
#
loop_
_entity_poly.entity_id
_entity_poly.type
_entity_poly.pdbx_seq_one_letter_code
_entity_poly.pdbx_strand_id
1 'polypeptide(L)'
;MNYLLKISLVLGCLALSSCATVFSGTKQKINVVAVDATTQQPLLDVSCHVTDGTGTYLPVPTNPGTVKVTRTSNGVTPICTKVGYTQKNFGVGSSFNAVTS
;
A
#
# COMPACT_ATOMS: atom_id res chain seq x y z
N MET A 1 19.74 17.37 -49.89
CA MET A 1 20.25 16.43 -48.86
C MET A 1 19.84 16.81 -47.42
N ASN A 2 18.63 17.38 -47.21
CA ASN A 2 18.16 17.83 -45.87
C ASN A 2 16.77 17.28 -45.48
N TYR A 3 16.10 16.51 -46.34
CA TYR A 3 14.75 15.99 -46.09
C TYR A 3 14.77 14.60 -45.43
N LEU A 4 15.75 13.76 -45.77
CA LEU A 4 15.94 12.43 -45.15
C LEU A 4 16.27 12.52 -43.67
N LEU A 5 17.06 13.53 -43.26
CA LEU A 5 17.41 13.77 -41.84
C LEU A 5 16.20 14.17 -40.99
N LYS A 6 15.24 14.89 -41.59
CA LYS A 6 13.99 15.31 -40.92
C LYS A 6 13.02 14.15 -40.72
N ILE A 7 12.96 13.21 -41.67
CA ILE A 7 12.08 12.03 -41.58
C ILE A 7 12.57 11.07 -40.48
N SER A 8 13.88 10.84 -40.38
CA SER A 8 14.43 9.98 -39.32
C SER A 8 14.21 10.52 -37.91
N LEU A 9 14.15 11.84 -37.73
CA LEU A 9 13.92 12.46 -36.43
C LEU A 9 12.47 12.27 -35.93
N VAL A 10 11.50 12.26 -36.84
CA VAL A 10 10.06 12.11 -36.51
C VAL A 10 9.72 10.67 -36.12
N LEU A 11 10.35 9.67 -36.76
CA LEU A 11 10.16 8.26 -36.39
C LEU A 11 10.77 7.89 -35.03
N GLY A 12 11.85 8.57 -34.62
CA GLY A 12 12.48 8.36 -33.31
C GLY A 12 11.58 8.76 -32.14
N CYS A 13 10.84 9.86 -32.25
CA CYS A 13 9.98 10.34 -31.15
C CYS A 13 8.79 9.43 -30.84
N LEU A 14 8.27 8.68 -31.84
CA LEU A 14 7.15 7.76 -31.65
C LEU A 14 7.54 6.46 -30.94
N ALA A 15 8.82 6.10 -30.95
CA ALA A 15 9.33 4.90 -30.28
C ALA A 15 9.54 5.10 -28.76
N LEU A 16 9.59 6.34 -28.26
CA LEU A 16 9.80 6.61 -26.82
C LEU A 16 8.48 6.72 -26.01
N SER A 17 7.31 6.81 -26.64
CA SER A 17 6.04 6.99 -25.92
C SER A 17 5.42 5.70 -25.36
N SER A 18 6.03 4.53 -25.59
CA SER A 18 5.41 3.23 -25.25
C SER A 18 5.71 2.71 -23.84
N CYS A 19 6.48 3.42 -23.00
CA CYS A 19 6.81 2.96 -21.64
C CYS A 19 6.11 3.76 -20.52
N ALA A 20 5.00 4.45 -20.83
CA ALA A 20 4.10 4.89 -19.77
C ALA A 20 3.32 3.68 -19.26
N THR A 21 3.96 2.87 -18.42
CA THR A 21 3.27 1.84 -17.63
C THR A 21 2.29 2.57 -16.72
N VAL A 22 1.08 2.79 -17.21
CA VAL A 22 -0.04 3.21 -16.38
C VAL A 22 -0.17 2.11 -15.33
N PHE A 23 0.18 2.41 -14.09
CA PHE A 23 -0.08 1.53 -12.95
C PHE A 23 -1.60 1.46 -12.76
N SER A 24 -2.29 0.68 -13.61
CA SER A 24 -3.70 0.34 -13.49
C SER A 24 -3.85 -0.64 -12.34
N GLY A 25 -3.71 -0.10 -11.14
CA GLY A 25 -3.63 -0.82 -9.88
C GLY A 25 -3.29 0.15 -8.76
N THR A 26 -3.91 1.34 -8.76
CA THR A 26 -3.59 2.46 -7.86
C THR A 26 -3.96 2.17 -6.42
N LYS A 27 -4.76 1.16 -6.11
CA LYS A 27 -5.14 0.80 -4.73
C LYS A 27 -4.91 -0.67 -4.44
N GLN A 28 -4.51 -0.97 -3.21
CA GLN A 28 -4.39 -2.33 -2.68
C GLN A 28 -5.12 -2.46 -1.35
N LYS A 29 -5.63 -3.67 -1.06
CA LYS A 29 -6.15 -3.99 0.27
C LYS A 29 -4.98 -4.40 1.15
N ILE A 30 -4.94 -3.86 2.35
CA ILE A 30 -4.07 -4.33 3.42
C ILE A 30 -4.96 -4.78 4.58
N ASN A 31 -4.51 -5.81 5.27
CA ASN A 31 -5.14 -6.23 6.51
C ASN A 31 -4.32 -5.68 7.67
N VAL A 32 -4.99 -5.28 8.75
CA VAL A 32 -4.38 -4.84 10.00
C VAL A 32 -4.96 -5.65 11.15
N VAL A 33 -4.08 -6.15 12.00
CA VAL A 33 -4.47 -6.80 13.26
C VAL A 33 -3.51 -6.37 14.37
N ALA A 34 -4.06 -5.81 15.44
CA ALA A 34 -3.35 -5.56 16.68
C ALA A 34 -3.53 -6.77 17.60
N VAL A 35 -2.41 -7.39 17.96
CA VAL A 35 -2.36 -8.56 18.84
C VAL A 35 -1.58 -8.24 20.11
N ASP A 36 -1.94 -8.92 21.19
CA ASP A 36 -1.16 -8.91 22.42
C ASP A 36 0.18 -9.64 22.20
N ALA A 37 1.30 -9.00 22.55
CA ALA A 37 2.63 -9.55 22.27
C ALA A 37 2.95 -10.83 23.08
N THR A 38 2.25 -11.07 24.19
CA THR A 38 2.48 -12.21 25.07
C THR A 38 1.55 -13.36 24.72
N THR A 39 0.25 -13.09 24.58
CA THR A 39 -0.76 -14.12 24.33
C THR A 39 -0.99 -14.42 22.85
N GLN A 40 -0.49 -13.55 21.96
CA GLN A 40 -0.72 -13.58 20.52
C GLN A 40 -2.20 -13.52 20.11
N GLN A 41 -3.09 -13.10 21.02
CA GLN A 41 -4.52 -12.95 20.75
C GLN A 41 -4.85 -11.55 20.20
N PRO A 42 -5.86 -11.43 19.31
CA PRO A 42 -6.37 -10.12 18.89
C PRO A 42 -6.88 -9.30 20.07
N LEU A 43 -6.48 -8.03 20.12
CA LEU A 43 -6.95 -7.10 21.15
C LEU A 43 -8.33 -6.54 20.79
N LEU A 44 -9.26 -6.54 21.75
CA LEU A 44 -10.53 -5.80 21.63
C LEU A 44 -10.34 -4.31 21.89
N ASP A 45 -11.27 -3.46 21.44
CA ASP A 45 -11.30 -2.02 21.71
C ASP A 45 -10.01 -1.27 21.35
N VAL A 46 -9.42 -1.63 20.20
CA VAL A 46 -8.24 -0.95 19.64
C VAL A 46 -8.68 0.06 18.59
N SER A 47 -8.14 1.27 18.64
CA SER A 47 -8.27 2.23 17.55
C SER A 47 -7.05 2.14 16.63
N CYS A 48 -7.27 1.78 15.37
CA CYS A 48 -6.20 1.65 14.38
C CYS A 48 -6.42 2.60 13.21
N HIS A 49 -5.33 3.12 12.66
CA HIS A 49 -5.32 3.81 11.39
C HIS A 49 -4.08 3.44 10.59
N VAL A 50 -4.14 3.71 9.30
CA VAL A 50 -3.02 3.54 8.39
C VAL A 50 -2.75 4.85 7.68
N THR A 51 -1.49 5.24 7.66
CA THR A 51 -1.00 6.28 6.75
C THR A 51 -0.43 5.59 5.52
N ASP A 52 -1.03 5.84 4.36
CA ASP A 52 -0.49 5.33 3.10
C ASP A 52 0.75 6.14 2.67
N GLY A 53 1.45 5.67 1.63
CA GLY A 53 2.67 6.33 1.19
C GLY A 53 2.46 7.67 0.46
N THR A 54 1.21 8.13 0.33
CA THR A 54 0.87 9.51 -0.07
C THR A 54 0.69 10.44 1.14
N GLY A 55 0.70 9.89 2.36
CA GLY A 55 0.39 10.62 3.59
C GLY A 55 -1.09 10.63 3.94
N THR A 56 -1.94 9.87 3.24
CA THR A 56 -3.38 9.84 3.51
C THR A 56 -3.67 9.05 4.77
N TYR A 57 -4.40 9.66 5.71
CA TYR A 57 -4.91 9.00 6.91
C TYR A 57 -6.15 8.15 6.58
N LEU A 58 -6.09 6.86 6.92
CA LEU A 58 -7.15 5.90 6.62
C LEU A 58 -7.53 5.15 7.92
N PRO A 59 -8.69 5.44 8.54
CA PRO A 59 -9.11 4.74 9.74
C PRO A 59 -9.42 3.28 9.46
N VAL A 60 -9.07 2.39 10.39
CA VAL A 60 -9.42 0.97 10.35
C VAL A 60 -10.60 0.77 11.32
N PRO A 61 -11.80 0.43 10.83
CA PRO A 61 -13.03 0.48 11.63
C PRO A 61 -13.13 -0.62 12.69
N THR A 62 -12.39 -1.72 12.54
CA THR A 62 -12.42 -2.89 13.43
C THR A 62 -11.02 -3.46 13.61
N ASN A 63 -10.83 -4.23 14.68
CA ASN A 63 -9.62 -5.03 14.89
C ASN A 63 -9.99 -6.51 15.08
N PRO A 64 -9.63 -7.43 14.17
CA PRO A 64 -8.95 -7.22 12.90
C PRO A 64 -9.75 -6.38 11.89
N GLY A 65 -9.07 -5.75 10.93
CA GLY A 65 -9.73 -4.94 9.91
C GLY A 65 -8.98 -4.87 8.60
N THR A 66 -9.67 -4.42 7.55
CA THR A 66 -9.11 -4.26 6.20
C THR A 66 -9.30 -2.83 5.73
N VAL A 67 -8.28 -2.26 5.11
CA VAL A 67 -8.35 -0.92 4.51
C VAL A 67 -7.75 -0.93 3.11
N LYS A 68 -8.26 -0.04 2.23
CA LYS A 68 -7.75 0.14 0.87
C LYS A 68 -6.79 1.33 0.86
N VAL A 69 -5.53 1.08 0.56
CA VAL A 69 -4.48 2.10 0.48
C VAL A 69 -4.05 2.35 -0.95
N THR A 70 -3.55 3.54 -1.24
CA THR A 70 -2.95 3.82 -2.54
C THR A 70 -1.62 3.06 -2.66
N ARG A 71 -1.38 2.41 -3.81
CA ARG A 71 -0.08 1.82 -4.11
C ARG A 71 0.91 2.92 -4.40
N THR A 72 1.99 2.93 -3.64
CA THR A 72 3.10 3.89 -3.76
C THR A 72 4.42 3.17 -3.57
N SER A 73 5.51 3.77 -4.02
CA SER A 73 6.87 3.32 -3.66
C SER A 73 7.19 3.51 -2.18
N ASN A 74 6.49 4.43 -1.53
CA ASN A 74 6.61 4.69 -0.10
C ASN A 74 5.90 3.61 0.72
N GLY A 75 6.45 3.34 1.90
CA GLY A 75 5.90 2.37 2.85
C GLY A 75 4.53 2.77 3.40
N VAL A 76 3.87 1.81 4.01
CA VAL A 76 2.58 1.97 4.67
C VAL A 76 2.78 1.72 6.15
N THR A 77 2.33 2.65 7.00
CA THR A 77 2.55 2.57 8.45
C THR A 77 1.22 2.47 9.18
N PRO A 78 0.87 1.30 9.73
CA PRO A 78 -0.26 1.15 10.64
C PRO A 78 0.13 1.60 12.05
N ILE A 79 -0.78 2.34 12.68
CA ILE A 79 -0.67 2.78 14.07
C ILE A 79 -1.95 2.38 14.79
N CYS A 80 -1.79 1.62 15.87
CA CYS A 80 -2.86 1.11 16.71
C CYS A 80 -2.65 1.58 18.15
N THR A 81 -3.70 2.09 18.77
CA THR A 81 -3.68 2.60 20.15
C THR A 81 -4.74 1.88 20.98
N LYS A 82 -4.34 1.50 22.20
CA LYS A 82 -5.20 0.96 23.24
C LYS A 82 -4.66 1.36 24.61
N VAL A 83 -5.55 1.71 25.53
CA VAL A 83 -5.16 2.12 26.89
C VAL A 83 -4.40 0.97 27.58
N GLY A 84 -3.24 1.28 28.16
CA GLY A 84 -2.38 0.29 28.81
C GLY A 84 -1.47 -0.51 27.87
N TYR A 85 -1.51 -0.24 26.57
CA TYR A 85 -0.70 -0.92 25.56
C TYR A 85 0.22 0.06 24.83
N THR A 86 1.47 -0.36 24.59
CA THR A 86 2.42 0.33 23.71
C THR A 86 2.67 -0.51 22.48
N GLN A 87 2.43 0.05 21.29
CA GLN A 87 2.77 -0.62 20.04
C GLN A 87 4.29 -0.82 19.97
N LYS A 88 4.73 -2.08 19.84
CA LYS A 88 6.16 -2.43 19.73
C LYS A 88 6.61 -2.58 18.30
N ASN A 89 5.86 -3.35 17.52
CA ASN A 89 6.17 -3.69 16.14
C ASN A 89 4.90 -3.61 15.29
N PHE A 90 5.07 -3.54 13.97
CA PHE A 90 3.99 -3.72 13.03
C PHE A 90 4.45 -4.58 11.85
N GLY A 91 3.50 -5.30 11.27
CA GLY A 91 3.68 -6.02 10.01
C GLY A 91 2.53 -5.66 9.09
N VAL A 92 2.84 -5.48 7.80
CA VAL A 92 1.83 -5.26 6.76
C VAL A 92 1.93 -6.41 5.77
N GLY A 93 0.81 -7.05 5.49
CA GLY A 93 0.71 -8.16 4.55
C GLY A 93 -0.54 -8.08 3.70
N SER A 94 -0.51 -8.75 2.54
CA SER A 94 -1.70 -8.95 1.70
C SER A 94 -2.70 -9.92 2.34
N SER A 95 -2.26 -10.77 3.26
CA SER A 95 -3.07 -11.66 4.09
C SER A 95 -2.30 -12.09 5.34
N PHE A 96 -2.99 -12.28 6.47
CA PHE A 96 -2.40 -12.87 7.68
C PHE A 96 -2.62 -14.39 7.79
N ASN A 97 -3.53 -14.97 6.98
CA ASN A 97 -3.87 -16.40 6.96
C ASN A 97 -4.39 -16.82 5.57
N ALA A 98 -3.64 -16.57 4.50
CA ALA A 98 -4.05 -17.01 3.16
C ALA A 98 -3.91 -18.54 3.06
N VAL A 99 -5.03 -19.25 2.98
CA VAL A 99 -5.10 -20.67 2.62
C VAL A 99 -5.70 -20.75 1.23
N THR A 100 -5.07 -21.48 0.31
CA THR A 100 -5.59 -21.75 -1.04
C THR A 100 -5.93 -23.23 -1.15
N SER A 101 -7.02 -23.56 -1.84
CA SER A 101 -7.41 -24.93 -2.20
C SER A 101 -6.59 -25.47 -3.36
#